data_AF-A0A760ZMQ4-F1
#
_entry.id   AF-A0A760ZMQ4-F1
#
_cell.length_a   1.000
_cell.length_b   1.000
_cell.length_c   1.000
_cell.angle_alpha   90.00
_cell.angle_beta   90.00
_cell.angle_gamma   90.00
#
_symmetry.space_group_name_H-M   'P 1'
#
loop_
_entity.id
_entity.type
_entity.pdbx_description
1 polymer ?
#
loop_
_entity_poly.entity_id
_entity_poly.type
_entity_poly.pdbx_seq_one_letter_code
_entity_poly.pdbx_strand_id
1 'polypeptide(L)'
;MAIITNGILCADNVITPISGQPVIGGSHIIIPRSVLDKIKPQNNTGLGSASALGNLLNTRASTMPVLDVANAYLTNKLTADELALILRNRSRFTFTIGVGDRRAEFKSRFRIATNWHGEDADNLLLAPDPWNDPHYNFRLTFTGSAGTVKLTDSHAGSNTYGSVRYFIIRVKT
;
A
#
# COMPACT_ATOMS: atom_id res chain seq x y z
N MET A 1 -49.35 -10.98 -9.90
CA MET A 1 -49.20 -11.58 -11.23
C MET A 1 -47.90 -11.05 -11.81
N ALA A 2 -46.91 -11.92 -12.00
CA ALA A 2 -45.55 -11.55 -12.41
C ALA A 2 -45.46 -11.36 -13.93
N ILE A 3 -44.65 -10.41 -14.39
CA ILE A 3 -44.00 -10.48 -15.71
C ILE A 3 -42.57 -10.00 -15.53
N ILE A 4 -41.63 -10.91 -15.78
CA ILE A 4 -40.19 -10.68 -15.93
C ILE A 4 -39.93 -10.57 -17.43
N THR A 5 -39.16 -9.57 -17.86
CA THR A 5 -38.48 -9.60 -19.17
C THR A 5 -37.06 -9.07 -19.02
N ASN A 6 -36.11 -9.93 -19.39
CA ASN A 6 -34.65 -9.80 -19.30
C ASN A 6 -34.09 -8.77 -20.30
N GLY A 7 -33.01 -8.08 -19.93
CA GLY A 7 -32.16 -7.39 -20.93
C GLY A 7 -31.16 -6.37 -20.38
N ILE A 8 -30.06 -6.85 -19.79
CA ILE A 8 -28.69 -6.27 -19.79
C ILE A 8 -28.55 -4.78 -19.44
N LEU A 9 -28.18 -4.51 -18.18
CA LEU A 9 -27.56 -3.26 -17.75
C LEU A 9 -26.04 -3.33 -18.03
N CYS A 10 -25.56 -2.54 -19.00
CA CYS A 10 -24.17 -2.10 -19.01
C CYS A 10 -24.00 -1.12 -17.84
N ALA A 11 -23.47 -1.60 -16.71
CA ALA A 11 -23.14 -0.73 -15.59
C ALA A 11 -21.70 -0.22 -15.76
N ASP A 12 -21.58 0.99 -16.31
CA ASP A 12 -20.37 1.79 -16.18
C ASP A 12 -20.04 2.01 -14.70
N ASN A 13 -18.77 1.80 -14.35
CA ASN A 13 -18.23 2.01 -13.01
C ASN A 13 -18.30 3.50 -12.63
N VAL A 14 -19.39 3.93 -11.99
CA VAL A 14 -19.50 5.26 -11.39
C VAL A 14 -19.37 5.15 -9.88
N ILE A 15 -18.28 5.68 -9.32
CA ILE A 15 -18.14 5.93 -7.88
C ILE A 15 -18.94 7.20 -7.56
N THR A 16 -20.18 7.06 -7.09
CA THR A 16 -20.98 8.19 -6.57
C THR A 16 -20.74 8.39 -5.06
N PRO A 17 -20.33 9.58 -4.60
CA PRO A 17 -20.39 9.93 -3.19
C PRO A 17 -21.84 10.28 -2.84
N ILE A 18 -22.58 9.35 -2.24
CA ILE A 18 -23.99 9.57 -1.90
C ILE A 18 -24.11 10.25 -0.54
N SER A 19 -24.57 11.51 -0.55
CA SER A 19 -25.15 12.18 0.61
C SER A 19 -26.54 11.60 0.83
N GLY A 20 -26.70 10.79 1.89
CA GLY A 20 -27.95 10.39 2.55
C GLY A 20 -29.13 9.89 1.69
N GLN A 21 -29.23 8.57 1.46
CA GLN A 21 -30.46 7.75 1.45
C GLN A 21 -30.06 6.25 1.44
N PRO A 22 -30.83 5.31 2.03
CA PRO A 22 -30.42 3.92 2.20
C PRO A 22 -30.73 3.07 0.95
N VAL A 23 -29.71 2.37 0.43
CA VAL A 23 -29.86 1.41 -0.67
C VAL A 23 -30.02 0.00 -0.07
N ILE A 24 -31.18 -0.63 -0.29
CA ILE A 24 -31.43 -2.05 0.00
C ILE A 24 -31.11 -2.84 -1.27
N GLY A 25 -30.17 -3.79 -1.21
CA GLY A 25 -30.03 -4.83 -2.25
C GLY A 25 -28.64 -5.13 -2.82
N GLY A 26 -27.59 -4.52 -2.29
CA GLY A 26 -26.20 -4.91 -2.60
C GLY A 26 -25.30 -4.38 -1.50
N SER A 27 -24.36 -5.17 -1.02
CA SER A 27 -23.39 -4.70 -0.01
C SER A 27 -22.43 -3.71 -0.68
N HIS A 28 -22.91 -2.50 -0.95
CA HIS A 28 -22.07 -1.38 -1.30
C HIS A 28 -21.31 -0.99 -0.03
N ILE A 29 -20.11 -1.51 0.11
CA ILE A 29 -19.22 -1.07 1.18
C ILE A 29 -18.83 0.38 0.87
N ILE A 30 -19.42 1.31 1.61
CA ILE A 30 -19.11 2.73 1.54
C ILE A 30 -17.87 2.96 2.40
N ILE A 31 -16.76 3.35 1.76
CA ILE A 31 -15.56 3.79 2.48
C ILE A 31 -15.79 5.24 2.90
N PRO A 32 -15.74 5.58 4.20
CA PRO A 32 -15.99 6.94 4.67
C PRO A 32 -15.04 7.94 4.04
N ARG A 33 -15.56 9.14 3.71
CA ARG A 33 -14.76 10.19 3.08
C ARG A 33 -13.56 10.61 3.93
N SER A 34 -13.71 10.61 5.25
CA SER A 34 -12.62 10.87 6.20
C SER A 34 -11.44 9.91 6.04
N VAL A 35 -11.70 8.63 5.77
CA VAL A 35 -10.65 7.62 5.50
C VAL A 35 -10.00 7.89 4.14
N LEU A 36 -10.80 8.19 3.13
CA LEU A 36 -10.30 8.51 1.79
C LEU A 36 -9.41 9.75 1.79
N ASP A 37 -9.76 10.77 2.56
CA ASP A 37 -8.98 12.01 2.66
C ASP A 37 -7.60 11.76 3.30
N LYS A 38 -7.48 10.82 4.24
CA LYS A 38 -6.19 10.43 4.84
C LYS A 38 -5.25 9.73 3.85
N ILE A 39 -5.78 9.06 2.82
CA ILE A 39 -4.96 8.35 1.83
C ILE A 39 -4.77 9.14 0.53
N LYS A 40 -5.07 10.44 0.53
CA LYS A 40 -4.79 11.32 -0.60
C LYS A 40 -3.32 11.77 -0.62
N PRO A 41 -2.77 12.12 -1.80
CA PRO A 41 -1.42 12.67 -1.91
C PRO A 41 -1.12 13.85 -0.98
N GLN A 42 -2.11 14.72 -0.73
CA GLN A 42 -1.96 15.90 0.12
C GLN A 42 -1.69 15.57 1.59
N ASN A 43 -2.02 14.36 2.04
CA ASN A 43 -1.77 13.92 3.42
C ASN A 43 -0.45 13.14 3.58
N ASN A 44 0.28 12.89 2.48
CA ASN A 44 1.55 12.21 2.57
C ASN A 44 2.62 13.08 3.24
N THR A 45 3.54 12.43 3.96
CA THR A 45 4.73 13.07 4.55
C THR A 45 5.93 12.13 4.47
N GLY A 46 7.14 12.68 4.50
CA GLY A 46 8.37 11.90 4.60
C GLY A 46 8.61 10.87 3.49
N LEU A 47 8.06 11.07 2.29
CA LEU A 47 8.29 10.17 1.16
C LEU A 47 9.73 10.28 0.66
N GLY A 48 10.43 9.16 0.60
CA GLY A 48 11.75 9.05 0.00
C GLY A 48 11.73 9.10 -1.53
N SER A 49 12.88 9.43 -2.10
CA SER A 49 13.14 9.51 -3.54
C SER A 49 14.60 9.20 -3.85
N ALA A 50 15.01 9.23 -5.12
CA ALA A 50 16.42 9.14 -5.48
C ALA A 50 17.27 10.33 -4.98
N SER A 51 16.65 11.43 -4.56
CA SER A 51 17.32 12.64 -4.09
C SER A 51 17.20 12.90 -2.58
N ALA A 52 16.25 12.25 -1.89
CA ALA A 52 15.98 12.43 -0.47
C ALA A 52 15.69 11.10 0.24
N LEU A 53 16.24 10.90 1.44
CA LEU A 53 16.01 9.68 2.22
C LEU A 53 14.53 9.49 2.59
N GLY A 54 13.87 10.57 3.00
CA GLY A 54 12.53 10.50 3.59
C GLY A 54 12.56 9.85 4.98
N ASN A 55 11.41 9.38 5.43
CA ASN A 55 11.28 8.58 6.64
C ASN A 55 11.82 7.17 6.37
N LEU A 56 12.66 6.69 7.28
CA LEU A 56 13.34 5.41 7.16
C LEU A 56 12.70 4.37 8.09
N LEU A 57 12.16 3.31 7.51
CA LEU A 57 11.83 2.09 8.25
C LEU A 57 12.80 1.00 7.82
N ASN A 58 13.74 0.66 8.69
CA ASN A 58 14.73 -0.37 8.41
C ASN A 58 14.07 -1.71 8.12
N THR A 59 14.63 -2.45 7.16
CA THR A 59 14.32 -3.87 6.98
C THR A 59 14.63 -4.64 8.26
N ARG A 60 13.83 -5.67 8.53
CA ARG A 60 13.99 -6.53 9.71
C ARG A 60 13.32 -7.88 9.49
N ALA A 61 13.86 -8.90 10.15
CA ALA A 61 13.34 -10.27 10.09
C ALA A 61 11.99 -10.43 10.83
N SER A 62 11.70 -9.56 11.79
CA SER A 62 10.43 -9.56 12.51
C SER A 62 9.32 -8.88 11.71
N THR A 63 8.09 -9.35 11.93
CA THR A 63 6.88 -8.75 11.36
C THR A 63 6.54 -7.41 12.04
N MET A 64 5.98 -6.50 11.25
CA MET A 64 5.52 -5.18 11.66
C MET A 64 4.03 -5.03 11.38
N PRO A 65 3.29 -4.23 12.15
CA PRO A 65 1.94 -3.82 11.75
C PRO A 65 1.99 -2.98 10.47
N VAL A 66 1.09 -3.26 9.52
CA VAL A 66 0.90 -2.42 8.32
C VAL A 66 0.49 -1.00 8.71
N LEU A 67 -0.19 -0.85 9.85
CA LEU A 67 -0.56 0.45 10.41
C LEU A 67 0.65 1.33 10.68
N ASP A 68 1.68 0.77 11.30
CA ASP A 68 2.90 1.50 11.64
C ASP A 68 3.64 1.92 10.37
N VAL A 69 3.68 1.03 9.38
CA VAL A 69 4.30 1.31 8.09
C VAL A 69 3.54 2.41 7.33
N ALA A 70 2.22 2.33 7.25
CA ALA A 70 1.40 3.35 6.59
C ALA A 70 1.51 4.71 7.30
N ASN A 71 1.39 4.72 8.63
CA ASN A 71 1.41 5.94 9.43
C ASN A 71 2.78 6.61 9.52
N ALA A 72 3.85 5.92 9.13
CA ALA A 72 5.16 6.55 8.94
C ALA A 72 5.15 7.56 7.78
N TYR A 73 4.20 7.47 6.85
CA TYR A 73 4.16 8.32 5.65
C TYR A 73 2.87 9.15 5.51
N LEU A 74 2.08 9.26 6.59
CA LEU A 74 0.86 10.06 6.64
C LEU A 74 0.96 11.13 7.74
N THR A 75 0.58 12.37 7.42
CA THR A 75 0.45 13.45 8.41
C THR A 75 -0.72 13.17 9.33
N ASN A 76 -1.93 13.04 8.77
CA ASN A 76 -3.11 12.57 9.50
C ASN A 76 -3.15 11.04 9.46
N LYS A 77 -2.83 10.43 10.60
CA LYS A 77 -2.66 8.98 10.74
C LYS A 77 -3.99 8.23 10.61
N LEU A 78 -3.92 7.02 10.06
CA LEU A 78 -4.97 6.03 10.13
C LEU A 78 -5.09 5.48 11.55
N THR A 79 -6.31 5.17 11.98
CA THR A 79 -6.56 4.32 13.15
C THR A 79 -6.52 2.84 12.75
N ALA A 80 -6.50 1.95 13.74
CA ALA A 80 -6.56 0.51 13.51
C ALA A 80 -7.84 0.10 12.74
N ASP A 81 -8.99 0.67 13.09
CA ASP A 81 -10.27 0.38 12.44
C ASP A 81 -10.32 0.87 10.98
N GLU A 82 -9.76 2.04 10.72
CA GLU A 82 -9.69 2.61 9.37
C GLU A 82 -8.79 1.76 8.47
N LEU A 83 -7.63 1.31 8.97
CA LEU A 83 -6.79 0.39 8.23
C LEU A 83 -7.47 -0.97 8.04
N ALA A 84 -8.11 -1.51 9.07
CA ALA A 84 -8.82 -2.78 8.97
C ALA A 84 -9.93 -2.70 7.90
N LEU A 85 -10.63 -1.57 7.79
CA LEU A 85 -11.59 -1.31 6.71
C LEU A 85 -10.92 -1.35 5.33
N ILE A 86 -9.75 -0.70 5.18
CA ILE A 86 -8.97 -0.71 3.93
C ILE A 86 -8.56 -2.15 3.57
N LEU A 87 -7.99 -2.90 4.52
CA LEU A 87 -7.49 -4.26 4.28
C LEU A 87 -8.61 -5.26 3.94
N ARG A 88 -9.77 -5.15 4.60
CA ARG A 88 -10.98 -5.93 4.24
C ARG A 88 -11.46 -5.65 2.81
N ASN A 89 -11.17 -4.45 2.29
CA ASN A 89 -11.55 -4.01 0.96
C ASN A 89 -10.35 -3.83 0.02
N ARG A 90 -9.24 -4.52 0.29
CA ARG A 90 -7.95 -4.32 -0.42
C ARG A 90 -8.04 -4.42 -1.94
N SER A 91 -9.01 -5.16 -2.47
CA SER A 91 -9.25 -5.23 -3.92
C SER A 91 -9.53 -3.87 -4.55
N ARG A 92 -10.03 -2.89 -3.77
CA ARG A 92 -10.33 -1.51 -4.17
C ARG A 92 -9.18 -0.53 -3.98
N PHE A 93 -8.05 -0.98 -3.42
CA PHE A 93 -6.91 -0.12 -3.12
C PHE A 93 -5.63 -0.63 -3.78
N THR A 94 -4.76 0.29 -4.18
CA THR A 94 -3.40 0.02 -4.61
C THR A 94 -2.45 0.38 -3.48
N PHE A 95 -1.59 -0.56 -3.14
CA PHE A 95 -0.49 -0.35 -2.22
C PHE A 95 0.78 -0.17 -3.05
N THR A 96 1.60 0.81 -2.71
CA THR A 96 2.85 1.08 -3.41
C THR A 96 3.95 1.28 -2.40
N ILE A 97 5.06 0.58 -2.59
CA ILE A 97 6.20 0.58 -1.70
C ILE A 97 7.44 1.03 -2.46
N GLY A 98 8.26 1.87 -1.83
CA GLY A 98 9.59 2.21 -2.33
C GLY A 98 10.64 1.81 -1.30
N VAL A 99 11.65 1.13 -1.81
CA VAL A 99 12.72 0.50 -1.03
C VAL A 99 14.06 1.02 -1.50
N GLY A 100 15.05 1.01 -0.60
CA GLY A 100 16.38 1.48 -0.94
C GLY A 100 17.35 1.50 0.23
N ASP A 101 18.54 2.01 -0.05
CA ASP A 101 19.58 2.20 0.97
C ASP A 101 19.17 3.31 1.94
N ARG A 102 19.41 3.08 3.24
CA ARG A 102 19.15 4.04 4.32
C ARG A 102 20.24 5.10 4.50
N ARG A 103 21.41 4.90 3.88
CA ARG A 103 22.58 5.78 4.02
C ARG A 103 22.52 6.96 3.05
N ALA A 104 22.87 8.15 3.53
CA ALA A 104 22.68 9.40 2.79
C ALA A 104 23.51 9.46 1.50
N GLU A 105 24.73 8.93 1.53
CA GLU A 105 25.64 8.82 0.40
C GLU A 105 25.14 7.88 -0.70
N PHE A 106 24.22 6.97 -0.37
CA PHE A 106 23.61 6.01 -1.31
C PHE A 106 22.11 6.26 -1.53
N LYS A 107 21.59 7.43 -1.17
CA LYS A 107 20.16 7.74 -1.26
C LYS A 107 19.56 7.57 -2.67
N SER A 108 20.39 7.65 -3.72
CA SER A 108 20.01 7.40 -5.12
C SER A 108 19.71 5.94 -5.43
N ARG A 109 20.16 5.00 -4.58
CA ARG A 109 19.75 3.58 -4.59
C ARG A 109 18.36 3.45 -3.99
N PHE A 110 17.40 4.05 -4.67
CA PHE A 110 15.99 4.07 -4.30
C PHE A 110 15.15 3.72 -5.51
N ARG A 111 14.17 2.85 -5.30
CA ARG A 111 13.28 2.39 -6.34
C ARG A 111 11.90 2.11 -5.79
N ILE A 112 10.89 2.37 -6.60
CA ILE A 112 9.52 2.00 -6.31
C ILE A 112 9.31 0.59 -6.87
N ALA A 113 8.84 -0.32 -6.03
CA ALA A 113 8.44 -1.65 -6.45
C ALA A 113 6.93 -1.61 -6.72
N THR A 114 6.56 -1.88 -7.97
CA THR A 114 5.17 -1.92 -8.44
C THR A 114 4.72 -3.33 -8.78
N ASN A 115 5.51 -4.35 -8.45
CA ASN A 115 5.22 -5.76 -8.71
C ASN A 115 4.43 -6.44 -7.57
N TRP A 116 3.90 -5.64 -6.65
CA TRP A 116 3.04 -6.04 -5.53
C TRP A 116 1.98 -4.96 -5.30
N HIS A 117 0.73 -5.35 -5.05
CA HIS A 117 -0.40 -4.42 -5.00
C HIS A 117 -1.31 -4.57 -3.76
N GLY A 118 -0.78 -5.08 -2.65
CA GLY A 118 -1.54 -5.21 -1.40
C GLY A 118 -2.20 -6.55 -1.17
N GLU A 119 -2.10 -7.47 -2.13
CA GLU A 119 -2.45 -8.87 -1.95
C GLU A 119 -1.55 -9.56 -0.92
N ASP A 120 -2.07 -10.63 -0.33
CA ASP A 120 -1.28 -11.48 0.54
C ASP A 120 -0.16 -12.09 -0.29
N ALA A 121 1.08 -11.94 0.20
CA ALA A 121 2.27 -12.35 -0.49
C ALA A 121 3.25 -12.93 0.53
N ASP A 122 3.94 -14.00 0.16
CA ASP A 122 5.01 -14.56 0.98
C ASP A 122 6.33 -14.58 0.21
N ASN A 123 7.38 -14.06 0.85
CA ASN A 123 8.74 -14.00 0.33
C ASN A 123 8.86 -13.43 -1.10
N LEU A 124 7.95 -12.54 -1.45
CA LEU A 124 7.87 -11.91 -2.77
C LEU A 124 9.11 -11.04 -2.98
N LEU A 125 9.84 -11.29 -4.06
CA LEU A 125 10.92 -10.41 -4.47
C LEU A 125 10.33 -9.07 -4.90
N LEU A 126 10.69 -7.97 -4.23
CA LEU A 126 10.39 -6.63 -4.71
C LEU A 126 11.49 -6.22 -5.68
N ALA A 127 11.30 -6.57 -6.95
CA ALA A 127 12.21 -6.18 -8.01
C ALA A 127 11.95 -4.70 -8.33
N PRO A 128 12.97 -3.84 -8.20
CA PRO A 128 12.84 -2.46 -8.65
C PRO A 128 12.74 -2.35 -10.17
N ASP A 129 12.15 -1.27 -10.67
CA ASP A 129 12.13 -0.92 -12.10
C ASP A 129 13.32 0.01 -12.44
N PRO A 130 14.18 -0.30 -13.44
CA PRO A 130 14.20 -1.50 -14.28
C PRO A 130 14.66 -2.76 -13.57
N TRP A 131 14.07 -3.88 -13.99
CA TRP A 131 14.27 -5.23 -13.45
C TRP A 131 15.77 -5.61 -13.36
N ASN A 132 16.18 -6.25 -12.26
CA ASN A 132 17.56 -6.70 -11.94
C ASN A 132 18.56 -5.65 -11.39
N ASP A 133 18.14 -4.69 -10.56
CA ASP A 133 19.11 -3.91 -9.79
C ASP A 133 19.92 -4.83 -8.84
N PRO A 134 21.25 -4.97 -9.00
CA PRO A 134 22.05 -5.92 -8.24
C PRO A 134 22.37 -5.47 -6.81
N HIS A 135 22.04 -4.22 -6.44
CA HIS A 135 22.46 -3.67 -5.15
C HIS A 135 21.69 -4.30 -3.98
N TYR A 136 20.40 -4.61 -4.15
CA TYR A 136 19.59 -5.17 -3.06
C TYR A 136 18.53 -6.14 -3.56
N ASN A 137 18.42 -7.27 -2.86
CA ASN A 137 17.31 -8.20 -3.01
C ASN A 137 16.34 -8.02 -1.84
N PHE A 138 15.28 -7.26 -2.06
CA PHE A 138 14.24 -7.03 -1.06
C PHE A 138 13.18 -8.13 -1.11
N ARG A 139 12.84 -8.72 0.03
CA ARG A 139 11.81 -9.76 0.15
C ARG A 139 10.68 -9.29 1.05
N LEU A 140 9.47 -9.28 0.49
CA LEU A 140 8.25 -8.88 1.15
C LEU A 140 7.42 -10.11 1.53
N THR A 141 7.06 -10.22 2.80
CA THR A 141 5.90 -10.99 3.24
C THR A 141 4.85 -9.99 3.70
N PHE A 142 3.69 -9.97 3.07
CA PHE A 142 2.56 -9.13 3.45
C PHE A 142 1.35 -10.01 3.70
N THR A 143 0.68 -9.79 4.82
CA THR A 143 -0.51 -10.55 5.19
C THR A 143 -1.61 -9.55 5.52
N GLY A 144 -2.43 -9.21 4.53
CA GLY A 144 -3.53 -8.27 4.67
C GLY A 144 -4.61 -8.75 5.62
N SER A 145 -4.81 -10.08 5.71
CA SER A 145 -5.71 -10.69 6.69
C SER A 145 -5.26 -10.48 8.15
N ALA A 146 -3.96 -10.50 8.41
CA ALA A 146 -3.38 -10.27 9.73
C ALA A 146 -2.96 -8.80 9.95
N GLY A 147 -3.00 -7.96 8.91
CA GLY A 147 -2.51 -6.58 8.94
C GLY A 147 -1.02 -6.47 9.24
N THR A 148 -0.21 -7.43 8.78
CA THR A 148 1.24 -7.47 9.04
C THR A 148 2.07 -7.40 7.76
N VAL A 149 3.29 -6.92 7.93
CA VAL A 149 4.29 -6.83 6.87
C VAL A 149 5.68 -7.11 7.43
N LYS A 150 6.47 -7.89 6.68
CA LYS A 150 7.89 -8.15 6.94
C LYS A 150 8.63 -7.83 5.66
N LEU A 151 9.66 -7.00 5.77
CA LEU A 151 10.56 -6.68 4.66
C LEU A 151 11.99 -6.98 5.08
N THR A 152 12.64 -7.88 4.35
CA THR A 152 14.07 -8.16 4.50
C THR A 152 14.83 -7.71 3.27
N ASP A 153 16.14 -7.51 3.43
CA ASP A 153 17.08 -7.26 2.35
C ASP A 153 18.24 -8.25 2.43
N SER A 154 18.88 -8.45 1.28
CA SER A 154 20.20 -9.06 1.21
C SER A 154 21.06 -8.26 0.23
N HIS A 155 22.35 -8.21 0.54
CA HIS A 155 23.40 -7.51 -0.19
C HIS A 155 24.60 -8.47 -0.34
N ALA A 156 25.54 -8.19 -1.25
CA ALA A 156 26.82 -8.89 -1.25
C ALA A 156 27.56 -8.61 0.08
N GLY A 157 27.59 -9.59 0.99
CA GLY A 157 28.17 -9.49 2.33
C GLY A 157 27.16 -9.64 3.48
N SER A 158 27.60 -9.46 4.71
CA SER A 158 26.77 -9.63 5.92
C SER A 158 25.98 -8.38 6.33
N ASN A 159 26.29 -7.22 5.75
CA ASN A 159 25.67 -5.95 6.14
C ASN A 159 24.38 -5.69 5.35
N THR A 160 23.28 -5.47 6.08
CA THR A 160 21.98 -5.06 5.55
C THR A 160 21.74 -3.58 5.82
N TYR A 161 21.46 -2.81 4.76
CA TYR A 161 21.19 -1.37 4.83
C TYR A 161 19.88 -0.99 4.14
N GLY A 162 19.08 -1.99 3.79
CA GLY A 162 17.76 -1.82 3.22
C GLY A 162 16.81 -1.06 4.16
N SER A 163 15.90 -0.32 3.55
CA SER A 163 14.82 0.36 4.25
C SER A 163 13.61 0.51 3.34
N VAL A 164 12.42 0.50 3.94
CA VAL A 164 11.26 1.16 3.34
C VAL A 164 11.50 2.66 3.47
N ARG A 165 11.35 3.35 2.36
CA ARG A 165 11.52 4.80 2.26
C ARG A 165 10.26 5.47 1.74
N TYR A 166 9.31 4.69 1.26
CA TYR A 166 8.07 5.17 0.67
C TYR A 166 7.00 4.11 0.87
N PHE A 167 5.83 4.50 1.35
CA PHE A 167 4.66 3.63 1.36
C PHE A 167 3.41 4.47 1.19
N ILE A 168 2.55 4.11 0.24
CA ILE A 168 1.25 4.76 0.04
C ILE A 168 0.16 3.73 -0.21
N ILE A 169 -1.06 4.14 0.13
CA ILE A 169 -2.30 3.44 -0.19
C ILE A 169 -3.14 4.40 -1.02
N ARG A 170 -3.73 3.94 -2.12
CA ARG A 170 -4.60 4.74 -3.00
C ARG A 170 -5.85 3.96 -3.38
N VAL A 171 -6.95 4.65 -3.66
CA VAL A 171 -8.12 4.02 -4.27
C VAL A 171 -7.76 3.64 -5.72
N LYS A 172 -8.13 2.43 -6.14
CA LYS A 172 -8.03 2.04 -7.56
C LYS A 172 -9.00 2.87 -8.38
N THR A 173 -8.50 3.46 -9.45
CA THR A 173 -9.26 4.08 -10.52
C THR A 173 -9.76 3.04 -11.49
#